data_AF-A0AAU7FCG5-F1
#
_entry.id   AF-A0AAU7FCG5-F1
#
_cell.length_a   1.000
_cell.length_b   1.000
_cell.length_c   1.000
_cell.angle_alpha   90.00
_cell.angle_beta   90.00
_cell.angle_gamma   90.00
#
_symmetry.space_group_name_H-M   'P 1'
#
loop_
_entity.id
_entity.type
_entity.pdbx_description
1 polymer ?
#
loop_
_entity_poly.entity_id
_entity_poly.type
_entity_poly.pdbx_seq_one_letter_code
_entity_poly.pdbx_strand_id
1 'polypeptide(L)'
;MTANSQSTADVIDAMRTTLNQGIVQLHHDHHQTHSATRKQVSIGLVRMANIKPLIAVAQRLLSQAAPEQYRLHFCVYHSQHPLLVRSEMEKQLDAALNRNDENQLWQQATIQSALQYPEPNQVFIVFATAVAEVGRDHDYDWAIAEPSSMRSLIQLAGRIQRHRQRVPNSPNLLILNQNYKALKGDEVAYSMPGFESTKFKLASKDLNEILLPEQYQQISATPRIAPRRSLDAAHNLVDLEHKHLAARLFGRDQTAEHARLWWGWRLNGARNPSWCAELQRRMPFRKSGKDDAFVLLLDEEGETPQFNLRHEKTGS
;
A
#
# COMPACT_ATOMS: atom_id res chain seq x y z
N MET A 1 14.47 -30.56 6.89
CA MET A 1 15.10 -29.26 7.23
C MET A 1 13.97 -28.32 7.64
N THR A 2 13.83 -28.10 8.94
CA THR A 2 12.80 -27.26 9.54
C THR A 2 13.04 -25.80 9.15
N ALA A 3 12.08 -25.18 8.48
CA ALA A 3 12.10 -23.75 8.18
C ALA A 3 12.19 -22.98 9.51
N ASN A 4 13.29 -22.26 9.72
CA ASN A 4 13.42 -21.32 10.84
C ASN A 4 12.37 -20.22 10.62
N SER A 5 11.24 -20.29 11.33
CA SER A 5 10.32 -19.16 11.44
C SER A 5 11.08 -18.02 12.12
N GLN A 6 11.47 -16.99 11.36
CA GLN A 6 12.06 -15.77 11.94
C GLN A 6 11.07 -15.17 12.94
N SER A 7 11.56 -14.64 14.05
CA SER A 7 10.65 -14.01 15.01
C SER A 7 10.03 -12.76 14.39
N THR A 8 8.81 -12.41 14.80
CA THR A 8 8.14 -11.19 14.34
C THR A 8 9.02 -9.95 14.55
N ALA A 9 9.78 -9.90 15.65
CA ALA A 9 10.68 -8.79 15.94
C ALA A 9 11.82 -8.72 14.91
N ASP A 10 12.46 -9.84 14.57
CA ASP A 10 13.53 -9.90 13.58
C ASP A 10 13.06 -9.45 12.20
N VAL A 11 11.85 -9.87 11.79
CA VAL A 11 11.25 -9.45 10.52
C VAL A 11 11.02 -7.94 10.50
N ILE A 12 10.44 -7.38 11.56
CA ILE A 12 10.20 -5.94 11.68
C ILE A 12 11.52 -5.15 11.67
N ASP A 13 12.55 -5.64 12.38
CA ASP A 13 13.86 -4.99 12.43
C ASP A 13 14.61 -5.09 11.10
N ALA A 14 14.46 -6.20 10.36
CA ALA A 14 14.99 -6.35 9.00
C ALA A 14 14.31 -5.36 8.04
N MET A 15 12.98 -5.30 8.02
CA MET A 15 12.23 -4.35 7.19
C MET A 15 12.59 -2.90 7.54
N ARG A 16 12.66 -2.56 8.83
CA ARG A 16 13.11 -1.24 9.31
C ARG A 16 14.50 -0.89 8.77
N THR A 17 15.45 -1.83 8.83
CA THR A 17 16.81 -1.62 8.32
C THR A 17 16.81 -1.29 6.83
N THR A 18 16.16 -2.13 6.03
CA THR A 18 16.08 -1.95 4.57
C THR A 18 15.37 -0.66 4.19
N LEU A 19 14.26 -0.33 4.88
CA LEU A 19 13.53 0.91 4.63
C LEU A 19 14.35 2.14 4.98
N ASN A 20 15.06 2.14 6.11
CA ASN A 20 15.91 3.28 6.48
C ASN A 20 17.00 3.55 5.44
N GLN A 21 17.65 2.49 4.94
CA GLN A 21 18.66 2.60 3.88
C GLN A 21 18.04 3.14 2.58
N GLY A 22 16.88 2.61 2.19
CA GLY A 22 16.16 3.06 0.99
C GLY A 22 15.69 4.52 1.09
N ILE A 23 15.20 4.96 2.25
CA ILE A 23 14.75 6.34 2.48
C ILE A 23 15.91 7.33 2.29
N VAL A 24 17.07 7.04 2.88
CA VAL A 24 18.26 7.90 2.77
C VAL A 24 18.76 7.96 1.34
N GLN A 25 18.87 6.80 0.68
CA GLN A 25 19.30 6.71 -0.72
C GLN A 25 18.37 7.50 -1.65
N LEU A 26 17.06 7.29 -1.50
CA LEU A 26 16.08 7.95 -2.36
C LEU A 26 16.00 9.46 -2.11
N HIS A 27 16.19 9.93 -0.87
CA HIS A 27 16.29 11.36 -0.60
C HIS A 27 17.53 11.98 -1.27
N HIS A 28 18.68 11.31 -1.13
CA HIS A 28 19.92 11.76 -1.75
C HIS A 28 19.75 11.95 -3.27
N ASP A 29 19.11 10.99 -3.93
CA ASP A 29 18.93 11.01 -5.38
C ASP A 29 17.77 11.89 -5.86
N HIS A 30 16.70 11.99 -5.07
CA HIS A 30 15.42 12.61 -5.46
C HIS A 30 14.94 13.61 -4.40
N HIS A 31 15.44 14.84 -4.47
CA HIS A 31 15.03 15.95 -3.61
C HIS A 31 14.89 17.26 -4.40
N GLN A 32 14.37 18.27 -3.72
CA GLN A 32 14.33 19.65 -4.18
C GLN A 32 15.15 20.53 -3.24
N THR A 33 15.94 21.43 -3.80
CA THR A 33 16.77 22.35 -3.00
C THR A 33 16.06 23.68 -2.83
N HIS A 34 15.86 24.10 -1.58
CA HIS A 34 15.33 25.43 -1.28
C HIS A 34 16.37 26.49 -1.63
N SER A 35 15.99 27.50 -2.42
CA SER A 35 16.92 28.48 -2.98
C SER A 35 17.62 29.33 -1.91
N ALA A 36 16.88 29.79 -0.90
CA ALA A 36 17.41 30.69 0.12
C ALA A 36 18.24 29.98 1.20
N THR A 37 17.78 28.82 1.68
CA THR A 37 18.47 28.10 2.78
C THR A 37 19.43 27.03 2.30
N ARG A 38 19.39 26.68 1.01
CA ARG A 38 20.14 25.58 0.38
C ARG A 38 19.82 24.19 0.95
N LYS A 39 18.77 24.06 1.78
CA LYS A 39 18.31 22.79 2.34
C LYS A 39 17.65 21.91 1.28
N GLN A 40 17.82 20.61 1.42
CA GLN A 40 17.26 19.60 0.54
C GLN A 40 15.98 19.03 1.18
N VAL A 41 14.90 18.98 0.41
CA VAL A 41 13.59 18.50 0.87
C VAL A 41 13.06 17.47 -0.12
N SER A 42 12.62 16.32 0.40
CA SER A 42 11.86 15.34 -0.40
C SER A 42 10.62 14.88 0.37
N ILE A 43 9.54 14.58 -0.36
CA ILE A 43 8.37 13.89 0.17
C ILE A 43 8.29 12.51 -0.49
N GLY A 44 8.48 11.47 0.31
CA GLY A 44 8.43 10.08 -0.12
C GLY A 44 7.27 9.28 0.48
N LEU A 45 6.95 8.17 -0.17
CA LEU A 45 5.90 7.24 0.26
C LEU A 45 6.47 5.86 0.57
N VAL A 46 6.26 5.37 1.79
CA VAL A 46 6.49 3.96 2.13
C VAL A 46 5.14 3.25 2.20
N ARG A 47 4.88 2.40 1.21
CA ARG A 47 3.63 1.66 1.10
C ARG A 47 3.78 0.27 1.71
N MET A 48 2.94 -0.05 2.69
CA MET A 48 2.86 -1.38 3.29
C MET A 48 1.46 -2.00 3.12
N ALA A 49 1.39 -3.32 3.02
CA ALA A 49 0.18 -4.06 2.67
C ALA A 49 -0.83 -4.09 3.83
N ASN A 50 -0.35 -4.12 5.08
CA ASN A 50 -1.18 -4.27 6.27
C ASN A 50 -0.86 -3.22 7.34
N ILE A 51 -1.88 -2.80 8.10
CA ILE A 51 -1.76 -1.74 9.10
C ILE A 51 -0.86 -2.14 10.28
N LYS A 52 -1.01 -3.36 10.82
CA LYS A 52 -0.23 -3.79 11.99
C LYS A 52 1.28 -3.79 11.74
N PRO A 53 1.80 -4.44 10.66
CA PRO A 53 3.22 -4.34 10.32
C PRO A 53 3.66 -2.91 10.02
N LEU A 54 2.82 -2.12 9.34
CA LEU A 54 3.10 -0.72 9.06
C LEU A 54 3.37 0.09 10.34
N ILE A 55 2.47 0.00 11.32
CA ILE A 55 2.62 0.68 12.60
C ILE A 55 3.88 0.20 13.32
N ALA A 56 4.11 -1.11 13.39
CA ALA A 56 5.26 -1.68 14.09
C ALA A 56 6.60 -1.21 13.49
N VAL A 57 6.73 -1.22 12.15
CA VAL A 57 7.92 -0.72 11.46
C VAL A 57 8.07 0.80 11.66
N ALA A 58 7.00 1.57 11.52
CA ALA A 58 7.04 3.02 11.71
C ALA A 58 7.46 3.41 13.13
N GLN A 59 6.92 2.74 14.16
CA GLN A 59 7.32 2.93 15.56
C GLN A 59 8.81 2.62 15.76
N ARG A 60 9.31 1.54 15.15
CA ARG A 60 10.73 1.18 15.24
C ARG A 60 11.64 2.20 14.58
N LEU A 61 11.25 2.75 13.42
CA LEU A 61 11.98 3.85 12.78
C LEU A 61 11.95 5.13 13.63
N LEU A 62 10.78 5.49 14.17
CA LEU A 62 10.60 6.66 15.03
C LEU A 62 11.44 6.58 16.32
N SER A 63 11.67 5.38 16.85
CA SER A 63 12.46 5.17 18.07
C SER A 63 13.97 5.31 17.87
N GLN A 64 14.45 5.42 16.63
CA GLN A 64 15.87 5.56 16.32
C GLN A 64 16.25 7.00 16.04
N ALA A 65 17.49 7.36 16.39
CA ALA A 65 18.07 8.61 15.95
C ALA A 65 18.14 8.63 14.42
N ALA A 66 17.75 9.75 13.81
CA ALA A 66 17.96 9.98 12.40
C ALA A 66 19.48 10.00 12.10
N PRO A 67 19.90 9.62 10.87
CA PRO A 67 21.29 9.77 10.44
C PRO A 67 21.80 11.20 10.61
N GLU A 68 23.10 11.38 10.82
CA GLU A 68 23.71 12.72 10.91
C GLU A 68 23.35 13.57 9.69
N GLN A 69 23.00 14.84 9.91
CA GLN A 69 22.57 15.79 8.87
C GLN A 69 21.16 15.53 8.28
N TYR A 70 20.41 14.54 8.78
CA TYR A 70 19.05 14.25 8.34
C TYR A 70 18.03 14.53 9.45
N ARG A 71 16.92 15.14 9.06
CA ARG A 71 15.71 15.26 9.87
C ARG A 71 14.59 14.50 9.17
N LEU A 72 14.05 13.49 9.84
CA LEU A 72 12.96 12.68 9.31
C LEU A 72 11.61 13.15 9.90
N HIS A 73 10.65 13.43 9.02
CA HIS A 73 9.28 13.86 9.36
C HIS A 73 8.30 12.78 8.96
N PHE A 74 7.59 12.18 9.91
CA PHE A 74 6.75 11.01 9.66
C PHE A 74 5.26 11.37 9.61
N CYS A 75 4.56 10.82 8.62
CA CYS A 75 3.10 10.85 8.52
C CYS A 75 2.59 9.41 8.37
N VAL A 76 1.88 8.88 9.38
CA VAL A 76 1.36 7.49 9.37
C VAL A 76 -0.10 7.48 8.96
N TYR A 77 -0.38 7.28 7.67
CA TYR A 77 -1.69 7.41 7.04
C TYR A 77 -2.35 6.06 6.72
N HIS A 78 -3.43 5.71 7.43
CA HIS A 78 -4.19 4.48 7.20
C HIS A 78 -5.68 4.62 7.51
N SER A 79 -6.49 3.61 7.16
CA SER A 79 -7.95 3.66 7.31
C SER A 79 -8.48 3.59 8.74
N GLN A 80 -7.65 3.20 9.72
CA GLN A 80 -8.05 3.04 11.14
C GLN A 80 -7.90 4.31 12.00
N HIS A 81 -7.77 5.49 11.38
CA HIS A 81 -7.84 6.76 12.11
C HIS A 81 -9.30 7.21 12.28
N PRO A 82 -9.63 7.98 13.34
CA PRO A 82 -10.90 8.70 13.41
C PRO A 82 -11.12 9.52 12.14
N LEU A 83 -12.36 9.56 11.65
CA LEU A 83 -12.66 10.15 10.34
C LEU A 83 -12.21 11.61 10.24
N LEU A 84 -12.40 12.40 11.30
CA LEU A 84 -11.96 13.80 11.36
C LEU A 84 -10.43 13.92 11.24
N VAL A 85 -9.69 13.14 12.02
CA VAL A 85 -8.21 13.11 11.97
C VAL A 85 -7.76 12.75 10.57
N ARG A 86 -8.35 11.71 9.98
CA ARG A 86 -8.05 11.28 8.63
C ARG A 86 -8.33 12.38 7.60
N SER A 87 -9.45 13.09 7.71
CA SER A 87 -9.80 14.20 6.81
C SER A 87 -8.78 15.34 6.87
N GLU A 88 -8.30 15.69 8.07
CA GLU A 88 -7.28 16.73 8.22
C GLU A 88 -5.92 16.29 7.68
N MET A 89 -5.53 15.04 7.92
CA MET A 89 -4.33 14.47 7.30
C MET A 89 -4.41 14.50 5.77
N GLU A 90 -5.56 14.12 5.20
CA GLU A 90 -5.79 14.14 3.76
C GLU A 90 -5.68 15.56 3.19
N LYS A 91 -6.27 16.56 3.85
CA LYS A 91 -6.16 17.96 3.45
C LYS A 91 -4.70 18.45 3.41
N GLN A 92 -3.92 18.12 4.43
CA GLN A 92 -2.50 18.52 4.49
C GLN A 92 -1.65 17.81 3.43
N LEU A 93 -1.89 16.51 3.23
CA LEU A 93 -1.21 15.72 2.20
C LEU A 93 -1.56 16.21 0.80
N ASP A 94 -2.85 16.43 0.50
CA ASP A 94 -3.33 16.95 -0.78
C ASP A 94 -2.66 18.29 -1.12
N ALA A 95 -2.52 19.19 -0.13
CA ALA A 95 -1.86 20.48 -0.30
C ALA A 95 -0.34 20.34 -0.55
N ALA A 96 0.36 19.50 0.23
CA ALA A 96 1.81 19.34 0.11
C ALA A 96 2.26 18.52 -1.10
N LEU A 97 1.40 17.64 -1.61
CA LEU A 97 1.67 16.73 -2.74
C LEU A 97 1.06 17.22 -4.05
N ASN A 98 0.33 18.34 -4.04
CA ASN A 98 0.02 19.07 -5.26
C ASN A 98 1.29 19.78 -5.76
N ARG A 99 1.81 19.32 -6.89
CA ARG A 99 3.10 19.74 -7.46
C ARG A 99 2.94 20.27 -8.90
N ASN A 100 1.76 20.76 -9.24
CA ASN A 100 1.54 21.45 -10.53
C ASN A 100 2.38 22.73 -10.63
N ASP A 101 2.60 23.41 -9.50
CA ASP A 101 3.64 24.41 -9.33
C ASP A 101 4.56 23.96 -8.19
N GLU A 102 5.80 23.62 -8.53
CA GLU A 102 6.79 23.11 -7.58
C GLU A 102 7.10 24.10 -6.46
N ASN A 103 6.94 25.41 -6.70
CA ASN A 103 7.22 26.43 -5.70
C ASN A 103 6.17 26.47 -4.58
N GLN A 104 4.97 25.92 -4.81
CA GLN A 104 3.92 25.85 -3.78
C GLN A 104 4.32 24.97 -2.60
N LEU A 105 5.27 24.04 -2.79
CA LEU A 105 5.84 23.26 -1.69
C LEU A 105 6.41 24.18 -0.60
N TRP A 106 7.15 25.22 -0.99
CA TRP A 106 7.84 26.12 -0.05
C TRP A 106 6.88 27.03 0.71
N GLN A 107 5.64 27.13 0.29
CA GLN A 107 4.58 27.90 0.94
C GLN A 107 3.83 27.09 1.99
N GLN A 108 4.00 25.76 2.01
CA GLN A 108 3.33 24.91 2.99
C GLN A 108 3.91 25.13 4.39
N ALA A 109 3.04 25.37 5.38
CA ALA A 109 3.43 25.66 6.75
C ALA A 109 4.33 24.57 7.37
N THR A 110 4.04 23.29 7.06
CA THR A 110 4.84 22.14 7.51
C THR A 110 6.26 22.16 6.95
N ILE A 111 6.41 22.53 5.67
CA ILE A 111 7.72 22.65 5.02
C ILE A 111 8.48 23.85 5.57
N GLN A 112 7.82 25.00 5.73
CA GLN A 112 8.45 26.20 6.29
C GLN A 112 8.96 25.99 7.72
N SER A 113 8.18 25.29 8.55
CA SER A 113 8.59 24.88 9.89
C SER A 113 9.80 23.96 9.84
N ALA A 114 9.79 22.96 8.95
CA ALA A 114 10.92 22.05 8.80
C ALA A 114 12.21 22.76 8.37
N LEU A 115 12.12 23.80 7.53
CA LEU A 115 13.26 24.60 7.12
C LEU A 115 13.92 25.40 8.25
N GLN A 116 13.32 25.49 9.46
CA GLN A 116 13.95 26.11 10.63
C GLN A 116 14.90 25.17 11.37
N TYR A 117 14.75 23.85 11.23
CA TYR A 117 15.63 22.88 11.89
C TYR A 117 17.05 22.90 11.30
N PRO A 118 18.11 22.68 12.10
CA PRO A 118 19.48 22.87 11.66
C PRO A 118 19.94 21.92 10.55
N GLU A 119 19.34 20.73 10.44
CA GLU A 119 19.76 19.70 9.51
C GLU A 119 19.55 20.15 8.04
N PRO A 120 20.53 19.92 7.14
CA PRO A 120 20.40 20.30 5.74
C PRO A 120 19.38 19.44 4.98
N ASN A 121 19.17 18.19 5.39
CA ASN A 121 18.29 17.23 4.72
C ASN A 121 17.00 17.06 5.51
N GLN A 122 15.88 17.52 4.94
CA GLN A 122 14.54 17.43 5.54
C GLN A 122 13.71 16.41 4.76
N VAL A 123 13.52 15.22 5.32
CA VAL A 123 12.89 14.09 4.63
C VAL A 123 11.49 13.85 5.18
N PHE A 124 10.47 14.12 4.37
CA PHE A 124 9.08 13.82 4.70
C PHE A 124 8.73 12.42 4.22
N ILE A 125 8.24 11.57 5.13
CA ILE A 125 7.97 10.16 4.87
C ILE A 125 6.51 9.87 5.21
N VAL A 126 5.72 9.55 4.19
CA VAL A 126 4.34 9.09 4.36
C VAL A 126 4.36 7.58 4.43
N PHE A 127 4.06 7.01 5.59
CA PHE A 127 3.75 5.59 5.72
C PHE A 127 2.28 5.38 5.42
N ALA A 128 1.95 4.61 4.39
CA ALA A 128 0.55 4.34 4.08
C ALA A 128 0.25 2.90 3.69
N THR A 129 -1.00 2.50 3.90
CA THR A 129 -1.54 1.28 3.29
C THR A 129 -2.15 1.57 1.92
N ALA A 130 -2.89 0.62 1.34
CA ALA A 130 -3.56 0.76 0.05
C ALA A 130 -4.51 1.99 -0.06
N VAL A 131 -4.81 2.66 1.05
CA VAL A 131 -5.57 3.92 1.07
C VAL A 131 -4.88 5.02 0.25
N ALA A 132 -3.55 5.06 0.18
CA ALA A 132 -2.84 6.04 -0.64
C ALA A 132 -2.88 5.75 -2.15
N GLU A 133 -3.30 4.54 -2.57
CA GLU A 133 -3.29 4.14 -3.98
C GLU A 133 -4.48 4.72 -4.77
N VAL A 134 -5.63 4.96 -4.13
CA VAL A 134 -6.90 5.24 -4.83
C VAL A 134 -7.41 6.64 -4.50
N GLY A 135 -7.75 7.40 -5.55
CA GLY A 135 -8.52 8.64 -5.44
C GLY A 135 -7.73 9.88 -4.99
N ARG A 136 -6.39 9.82 -4.96
CA ARG A 136 -5.54 10.94 -4.54
C ARG A 136 -4.68 11.45 -5.69
N ASP A 137 -4.61 12.77 -5.84
CA ASP A 137 -3.80 13.43 -6.86
C ASP A 137 -2.45 13.83 -6.27
N HIS A 138 -1.67 12.84 -5.84
CA HIS A 138 -0.39 13.04 -5.16
C HIS A 138 0.80 12.87 -6.10
N ASP A 139 1.78 13.77 -5.96
CA ASP A 139 3.09 13.67 -6.60
C ASP A 139 4.21 13.59 -5.54
N TYR A 140 4.72 12.37 -5.34
CA TYR A 140 5.87 12.07 -4.50
C TYR A 140 7.18 12.17 -5.28
N ASP A 141 8.27 12.52 -4.59
CA ASP A 141 9.63 12.48 -5.13
C ASP A 141 10.09 11.04 -5.39
N TRP A 142 9.76 10.14 -4.48
CA TRP A 142 10.14 8.73 -4.52
C TRP A 142 9.17 7.85 -3.72
N ALA A 143 9.23 6.53 -3.89
CA ALA A 143 8.50 5.59 -3.04
C ALA A 143 9.26 4.28 -2.76
N ILE A 144 8.86 3.61 -1.68
CA ILE A 144 9.26 2.24 -1.37
C ILE A 144 7.99 1.39 -1.21
N ALA A 145 7.94 0.25 -1.89
CA ALA A 145 6.77 -0.62 -1.95
C ALA A 145 7.01 -1.97 -1.28
N GLU A 146 6.19 -2.31 -0.29
CA GLU A 146 5.96 -3.71 0.08
C GLU A 146 5.07 -4.36 -1.00
N PRO A 147 5.51 -5.44 -1.65
CA PRO A 147 4.78 -6.03 -2.76
C PRO A 147 3.53 -6.76 -2.28
N SER A 148 2.44 -6.58 -3.02
CA SER A 148 1.17 -7.28 -2.74
C SER A 148 0.45 -7.74 -4.01
N SER A 149 0.52 -6.94 -5.07
CA SER A 149 0.00 -7.26 -6.39
C SER A 149 0.62 -6.32 -7.42
N MET A 150 0.58 -6.71 -8.70
CA MET A 150 0.99 -5.87 -9.81
C MET A 150 0.15 -4.60 -9.91
N ARG A 151 -1.16 -4.69 -9.64
CA ARG A 151 -2.03 -3.49 -9.60
C ARG A 151 -1.54 -2.47 -8.57
N SER A 152 -1.16 -2.91 -7.38
CA SER A 152 -0.68 -2.02 -6.31
C SER A 152 0.62 -1.30 -6.73
N LEU A 153 1.56 -2.01 -7.36
CA LEU A 153 2.78 -1.40 -7.91
C LEU A 153 2.47 -0.36 -8.99
N ILE A 154 1.57 -0.68 -9.94
CA ILE A 154 1.17 0.25 -11.01
C ILE A 154 0.51 1.50 -10.44
N GLN A 155 -0.40 1.36 -9.48
CA GLN A 155 -1.07 2.50 -8.85
C GLN A 155 -0.07 3.39 -8.11
N LEU A 156 0.88 2.79 -7.39
CA LEU A 156 1.92 3.52 -6.66
C LEU A 156 2.86 4.27 -7.61
N ALA A 157 3.31 3.62 -8.70
CA ALA A 157 4.15 4.25 -9.70
C ALA A 157 3.50 5.50 -10.30
N GLY A 158 2.17 5.48 -10.50
CA GLY A 158 1.39 6.64 -10.95
C GLY A 158 1.25 7.79 -9.94
N ARG A 159 1.84 7.66 -8.74
CA ARG A 159 1.94 8.72 -7.72
C ARG A 159 3.34 9.34 -7.61
N ILE A 160 4.31 8.86 -8.38
CA ILE A 160 5.68 9.40 -8.40
C ILE A 160 5.83 10.25 -9.66
N GLN A 161 6.38 11.47 -9.53
CA GLN A 161 6.54 12.41 -10.65
C GLN A 161 5.24 12.69 -11.42
N ARG A 162 4.11 12.60 -10.72
CA ARG A 162 2.75 12.61 -11.31
C ARG A 162 2.42 13.91 -12.04
N HIS A 163 2.77 15.06 -11.45
CA HIS A 163 2.52 16.38 -12.01
C HIS A 163 3.75 16.91 -12.75
N ARG A 164 4.95 16.63 -12.21
CA ARG A 164 6.22 17.17 -12.72
C ARG A 164 6.72 16.47 -13.97
N GLN A 165 6.38 15.19 -14.15
CA GLN A 165 6.72 14.37 -15.33
C GLN A 165 8.19 14.41 -15.73
N ARG A 166 9.11 14.51 -14.76
CA ARG A 166 10.55 14.48 -15.02
C ARG A 166 11.03 13.03 -15.08
N VAL A 167 11.74 12.70 -16.15
CA VAL A 167 12.41 11.40 -16.26
C VAL A 167 13.54 11.36 -15.22
N PRO A 168 13.53 10.40 -14.29
CA PRO A 168 14.56 10.32 -13.27
C PRO A 168 15.85 9.74 -13.85
N ASN A 169 17.00 10.20 -13.36
CA ASN A 169 18.32 9.69 -13.78
C ASN A 169 18.74 8.41 -13.02
N SER A 170 18.05 8.09 -11.93
CA SER A 170 18.24 6.90 -11.10
C SER A 170 16.88 6.34 -10.65
N PRO A 171 16.81 5.11 -10.12
CA PRO A 171 15.54 4.55 -9.64
C PRO A 171 14.90 5.42 -8.55
N ASN A 172 13.63 5.80 -8.73
CA ASN A 172 12.83 6.57 -7.77
C ASN A 172 11.72 5.73 -7.10
N LEU A 173 11.65 4.44 -7.42
CA LEU A 173 10.78 3.46 -6.78
C LEU A 173 11.61 2.25 -6.40
N LEU A 174 11.66 1.94 -5.10
CA LEU A 174 12.22 0.69 -4.60
C LEU A 174 11.09 -0.28 -4.28
N ILE A 175 11.30 -1.56 -4.55
CA ILE A 175 10.34 -2.62 -4.25
C ILE A 175 11.05 -3.63 -3.36
N LEU A 176 10.48 -3.95 -2.20
CA LEU A 176 11.01 -5.01 -1.36
C LEU A 176 10.89 -6.34 -2.11
N ASN A 177 11.94 -7.15 -2.10
CA ASN A 177 11.93 -8.45 -2.77
C ASN A 177 10.94 -9.44 -2.13
N GLN A 178 10.58 -9.24 -0.87
CA GLN A 178 9.60 -10.02 -0.15
C GLN A 178 8.69 -9.11 0.68
N ASN A 179 7.45 -9.54 0.89
CA ASN A 179 6.53 -8.84 1.79
C ASN A 179 6.66 -9.36 3.24
N TYR A 180 6.00 -8.70 4.18
CA TYR A 180 6.06 -9.05 5.60
C TYR A 180 5.68 -10.52 5.86
N LYS A 181 4.66 -11.04 5.17
CA LYS A 181 4.20 -12.43 5.33
C LYS A 181 5.22 -13.44 4.82
N ALA A 182 5.84 -13.15 3.68
CA ALA A 182 6.91 -13.97 3.12
C ALA A 182 8.12 -14.04 4.07
N LEU A 183 8.55 -12.89 4.60
CA LEU A 183 9.64 -12.81 5.58
C LEU A 183 9.33 -13.58 6.88
N LYS A 184 8.07 -13.58 7.30
CA LYS A 184 7.60 -14.38 8.44
C LYS A 184 7.60 -15.90 8.17
N GLY A 185 7.70 -16.30 6.90
CA GLY A 185 7.62 -17.70 6.47
C GLY A 185 6.21 -18.21 6.22
N ASP A 186 5.22 -17.32 6.01
CA ASP A 186 3.87 -17.73 5.67
C ASP A 186 3.84 -18.41 4.28
N GLU A 187 3.22 -19.58 4.19
CA GLU A 187 3.12 -20.31 2.92
C GLU A 187 2.34 -19.56 1.82
N VAL A 188 1.41 -18.69 2.21
CA VAL A 188 0.55 -17.88 1.33
C VAL A 188 0.78 -16.41 1.67
N ALA A 189 1.80 -15.82 1.05
CA ALA A 189 2.31 -14.51 1.41
C ALA A 189 1.59 -13.38 0.67
N TYR A 190 1.25 -13.58 -0.60
CA TYR A 190 0.60 -12.54 -1.43
C TYR A 190 -0.92 -12.62 -1.32
N SER A 191 -1.42 -12.54 -0.08
CA SER A 191 -2.84 -12.60 0.28
C SER A 191 -3.21 -11.48 1.25
N MET A 192 -4.47 -11.04 1.25
CA MET A 192 -5.02 -10.04 2.18
C MET A 192 -4.09 -8.82 2.41
N PRO A 193 -3.85 -7.96 1.40
CA PRO A 193 -4.36 -8.03 0.03
C PRO A 193 -3.48 -8.90 -0.90
N GLY A 194 -4.08 -9.41 -1.98
CA GLY A 194 -3.38 -10.19 -3.01
C GLY A 194 -4.22 -11.36 -3.54
N PHE A 195 -3.65 -12.13 -4.46
CA PHE A 195 -4.34 -13.20 -5.21
C PHE A 195 -3.88 -14.61 -4.83
N GLU A 196 -2.92 -14.75 -3.94
CA GLU A 196 -2.46 -16.06 -3.51
C GLU A 196 -3.48 -16.73 -2.58
N SER A 197 -3.61 -18.05 -2.72
CA SER A 197 -4.44 -18.90 -1.87
C SER A 197 -3.91 -20.34 -1.89
N THR A 198 -4.48 -21.24 -1.09
CA THR A 198 -4.10 -22.65 -1.09
C THR A 198 -4.26 -23.35 -2.44
N LYS A 199 -5.20 -22.88 -3.29
CA LYS A 199 -5.40 -23.41 -4.67
C LYS A 199 -4.57 -22.70 -5.73
N PHE A 200 -4.18 -21.44 -5.48
CA PHE A 200 -3.41 -20.59 -6.39
C PHE A 200 -2.18 -20.13 -5.61
N LYS A 201 -1.13 -20.94 -5.62
CA LYS A 201 0.07 -20.76 -4.80
C LYS A 201 1.30 -20.53 -5.68
N LEU A 202 2.15 -19.58 -5.30
CA LEU A 202 3.44 -19.36 -5.92
C LEU A 202 4.48 -20.31 -5.32
N ALA A 203 5.33 -20.85 -6.18
CA ALA A 203 6.45 -21.72 -5.81
C ALA A 203 7.50 -20.98 -4.98
N SER A 204 7.75 -19.70 -5.30
CA SER A 204 8.64 -18.82 -4.58
C SER A 204 7.92 -17.58 -4.06
N LYS A 205 8.46 -16.95 -3.01
CA LYS A 205 7.97 -15.67 -2.49
C LYS A 205 8.89 -14.50 -2.81
N ASP A 206 10.03 -14.74 -3.44
CA ASP A 206 10.98 -13.70 -3.81
C ASP A 206 10.62 -13.09 -5.17
N LEU A 207 10.39 -11.78 -5.23
CA LEU A 207 10.08 -11.05 -6.46
C LEU A 207 11.14 -11.20 -7.55
N ASN A 208 12.41 -11.43 -7.18
CA ASN A 208 13.45 -11.66 -8.17
C ASN A 208 13.21 -12.94 -8.98
N GLU A 209 12.44 -13.88 -8.43
CA GLU A 209 12.08 -15.15 -9.08
C GLU A 209 10.68 -15.10 -9.71
N ILE A 210 9.77 -14.28 -9.17
CA ILE A 210 8.35 -14.26 -9.57
C ILE A 210 7.93 -13.04 -10.39
N LEU A 211 8.85 -12.14 -10.73
CA LEU A 211 8.62 -11.03 -11.66
C LEU A 211 9.67 -11.04 -12.78
N LEU A 212 9.22 -10.72 -13.99
CA LEU A 212 10.11 -10.48 -15.12
C LEU A 212 10.66 -9.05 -15.06
N PRO A 213 11.87 -8.78 -15.58
CA PRO A 213 12.45 -7.45 -15.65
C PRO A 213 11.49 -6.39 -16.22
N GLU A 214 10.81 -6.69 -17.33
CA GLU A 214 9.83 -5.79 -17.96
C GLU A 214 8.60 -5.48 -17.08
N GLN A 215 8.34 -6.24 -16.02
CA GLN A 215 7.21 -6.03 -15.11
C GLN A 215 7.53 -5.04 -13.98
N TYR A 216 8.80 -4.76 -13.69
CA TYR A 216 9.19 -3.85 -12.61
C TYR A 216 10.20 -2.76 -13.01
N GLN A 217 10.97 -2.95 -14.09
CA GLN A 217 11.90 -1.91 -14.59
C GLN A 217 11.16 -0.79 -15.33
N GLN A 218 10.07 -1.13 -16.03
CA GLN A 218 9.21 -0.17 -16.73
C GLN A 218 7.75 -0.39 -16.33
N ILE A 219 7.38 0.14 -15.16
CA ILE A 219 6.04 -0.07 -14.61
C ILE A 219 5.01 0.64 -15.48
N SER A 220 4.11 -0.15 -16.05
CA SER A 220 2.97 0.32 -16.86
C SER A 220 1.75 -0.57 -16.62
N ALA A 221 0.59 -0.16 -17.13
CA ALA A 221 -0.63 -0.96 -17.01
C ALA A 221 -0.62 -2.26 -17.85
N THR A 222 0.32 -2.38 -18.80
CA THR A 222 0.43 -3.48 -19.76
C THR A 222 0.31 -4.88 -19.14
N PRO A 223 1.14 -5.28 -18.14
CA PRO A 223 1.03 -6.61 -17.52
C PRO A 223 -0.33 -6.89 -16.88
N ARG A 224 -1.06 -5.85 -16.47
CA ARG A 224 -2.37 -5.99 -15.83
C ARG A 224 -3.52 -6.09 -16.84
N ILE A 225 -3.39 -5.44 -18.00
CA ILE A 225 -4.44 -5.39 -19.03
C ILE A 225 -4.49 -6.70 -19.81
N ALA A 226 -3.34 -7.22 -20.24
CA ALA A 226 -3.25 -8.39 -21.09
C ALA A 226 -2.46 -9.51 -20.41
N PRO A 227 -2.98 -10.74 -20.38
CA PRO A 227 -2.21 -11.90 -19.94
C PRO A 227 -1.11 -12.23 -20.97
N ARG A 228 -0.03 -12.87 -20.50
CA ARG A 228 0.95 -13.49 -21.40
C ARG A 228 0.29 -14.63 -22.19
N ARG A 229 0.84 -14.95 -23.38
CA ARG A 229 0.33 -16.03 -24.24
C ARG A 229 0.28 -17.38 -23.52
N SER A 230 1.33 -17.67 -22.76
CA SER A 230 1.44 -18.86 -21.92
C SER A 230 1.58 -18.41 -20.47
N LEU A 231 0.60 -18.78 -19.64
CA LEU A 231 0.59 -18.43 -18.23
C LEU A 231 1.36 -19.46 -17.42
N ASP A 232 2.27 -18.98 -16.58
CA ASP A 232 2.92 -19.74 -15.52
C ASP A 232 2.55 -19.14 -14.16
N ALA A 233 1.36 -19.50 -13.69
CA ALA A 233 0.82 -18.99 -12.43
C ALA A 233 1.58 -19.49 -11.18
N ALA A 234 2.45 -20.49 -11.29
CA ALA A 234 3.24 -20.99 -10.17
C ALA A 234 4.52 -20.16 -9.97
N HIS A 235 5.08 -19.60 -11.06
CA HIS A 235 6.37 -18.89 -11.03
C HIS A 235 6.27 -17.43 -11.48
N ASN A 236 5.08 -16.89 -11.74
CA ASN A 236 4.92 -15.48 -12.05
C ASN A 236 3.73 -14.86 -11.31
N LEU A 237 3.99 -13.77 -10.57
CA LEU A 237 2.98 -13.07 -9.78
C LEU A 237 1.83 -12.57 -10.67
N VAL A 238 2.13 -11.98 -11.83
CA VAL A 238 1.11 -11.41 -12.73
C VAL A 238 0.24 -12.50 -13.34
N ASP A 239 0.83 -13.61 -13.74
CA ASP A 239 0.09 -14.75 -14.31
C ASP A 239 -0.80 -15.42 -13.27
N LEU A 240 -0.35 -15.50 -12.01
CA LEU A 240 -1.18 -15.94 -10.89
C LEU A 240 -2.43 -15.05 -10.77
N GLU A 241 -2.27 -13.73 -10.84
CA GLU A 241 -3.41 -12.80 -10.78
C GLU A 241 -4.40 -13.05 -11.91
N HIS A 242 -3.93 -13.17 -13.16
CA HIS A 242 -4.78 -13.45 -14.33
C HIS A 242 -5.49 -14.79 -14.19
N LYS A 243 -4.79 -15.84 -13.75
CA LYS A 243 -5.36 -17.16 -13.55
C LYS A 243 -6.43 -17.14 -12.47
N HIS A 244 -6.14 -16.53 -11.32
CA HIS A 244 -7.11 -16.40 -10.22
C HIS A 244 -8.36 -15.62 -10.67
N LEU A 245 -8.20 -14.50 -11.39
CA LEU A 245 -9.32 -13.72 -11.89
C LEU A 245 -10.19 -14.52 -12.86
N ALA A 246 -9.57 -15.24 -13.80
CA ALA A 246 -10.31 -16.06 -14.76
C ALA A 246 -11.08 -17.20 -14.06
N ALA A 247 -10.50 -17.80 -13.01
CA ALA A 247 -11.15 -18.78 -12.16
C ALA A 247 -12.36 -18.19 -11.43
N ARG A 248 -12.22 -17.02 -10.79
CA ARG A 248 -13.30 -16.36 -10.04
C ARG A 248 -14.40 -15.75 -10.91
N LEU A 249 -14.06 -15.26 -12.10
CA LEU A 249 -15.05 -14.66 -13.01
C LEU A 249 -15.78 -15.72 -13.82
N PHE A 250 -15.07 -16.70 -14.36
CA PHE A 250 -15.60 -17.60 -15.39
C PHE A 250 -15.68 -19.07 -14.99
N GLY A 251 -15.27 -19.43 -13.76
CA GLY A 251 -15.30 -20.81 -13.27
C GLY A 251 -14.19 -21.69 -13.83
N ARG A 252 -13.09 -21.10 -14.32
CA ARG A 252 -11.90 -21.86 -14.75
C ARG A 252 -11.26 -22.59 -13.56
N ASP A 253 -10.38 -23.56 -13.87
CA ASP A 253 -9.68 -24.38 -12.87
C ASP A 253 -10.64 -25.08 -11.88
N GLN A 254 -11.81 -25.52 -12.39
CA GLN A 254 -12.84 -26.21 -11.61
C GLN A 254 -13.31 -25.40 -10.38
N THR A 255 -13.32 -24.07 -10.49
CA THR A 255 -13.74 -23.19 -9.41
C THR A 255 -15.26 -23.21 -9.29
N ALA A 256 -15.77 -23.89 -8.27
CA ALA A 256 -17.21 -24.01 -8.03
C ALA A 256 -17.89 -22.64 -7.82
N GLU A 257 -17.27 -21.77 -7.03
CA GLU A 257 -17.80 -20.44 -6.68
C GLU A 257 -17.23 -19.35 -7.58
N HIS A 258 -18.01 -18.95 -8.58
CA HIS A 258 -17.58 -17.98 -9.58
C HIS A 258 -18.74 -17.08 -10.05
N ALA A 259 -18.39 -15.88 -10.53
CA ALA A 259 -19.34 -14.83 -10.88
C ALA A 259 -20.26 -15.22 -12.06
N ARG A 260 -19.76 -15.97 -13.05
CA ARG A 260 -20.56 -16.46 -14.19
C ARG A 260 -21.81 -17.24 -13.79
N LEU A 261 -21.90 -17.80 -12.58
CA LEU A 261 -23.16 -18.38 -12.08
C LEU A 261 -24.34 -17.39 -12.13
N TRP A 262 -24.08 -16.08 -11.94
CA TRP A 262 -25.10 -15.03 -11.92
C TRP A 262 -25.78 -14.80 -13.28
N TRP A 263 -25.03 -14.85 -14.39
CA TRP A 263 -25.54 -14.56 -15.74
C TRP A 263 -25.52 -15.77 -16.69
N GLY A 264 -24.74 -16.80 -16.38
CA GLY A 264 -24.52 -17.97 -17.22
C GLY A 264 -25.75 -18.88 -17.36
N TRP A 265 -26.75 -18.72 -16.51
CA TRP A 265 -28.02 -19.44 -16.62
C TRP A 265 -28.71 -19.23 -17.97
N ARG A 266 -28.54 -18.05 -18.58
CA ARG A 266 -29.07 -17.72 -19.92
C ARG A 266 -28.43 -18.55 -21.04
N LEU A 267 -27.22 -19.06 -20.83
CA LEU A 267 -26.47 -19.81 -21.84
C LEU A 267 -26.73 -21.32 -21.78
N ASN A 268 -27.15 -21.83 -20.61
CA ASN A 268 -27.22 -23.26 -20.32
C ASN A 268 -28.65 -23.74 -19.99
N GLY A 269 -29.67 -22.91 -20.21
CA GLY A 269 -31.08 -23.25 -19.90
C GLY A 269 -31.38 -23.42 -18.40
N ALA A 270 -30.51 -22.90 -17.52
CA ALA A 270 -30.70 -22.99 -16.07
C ALA A 270 -31.65 -21.89 -15.56
N ARG A 271 -32.14 -22.05 -14.32
CA ARG A 271 -33.00 -21.04 -13.68
C ARG A 271 -32.19 -19.81 -13.29
N ASN A 272 -32.78 -18.63 -13.46
CA ASN A 272 -32.19 -17.35 -13.06
C ASN A 272 -31.88 -17.36 -11.55
N PRO A 273 -30.65 -17.17 -11.07
CA PRO A 273 -30.35 -17.23 -9.64
C PRO A 273 -30.87 -16.03 -8.86
N SER A 274 -31.42 -14.99 -9.51
CA SER A 274 -31.91 -13.78 -8.83
C SER A 274 -33.19 -13.99 -8.02
N TRP A 275 -33.90 -15.13 -8.16
CA TRP A 275 -35.10 -15.41 -7.37
C TRP A 275 -34.78 -15.82 -5.92
N CYS A 276 -33.51 -16.16 -5.62
CA CYS A 276 -33.06 -16.47 -4.26
C CYS A 276 -31.74 -15.76 -3.93
N ALA A 277 -31.38 -15.75 -2.65
CA ALA A 277 -30.14 -15.13 -2.17
C ALA A 277 -28.97 -16.15 -2.04
N GLU A 278 -29.05 -17.32 -2.67
CA GLU A 278 -28.09 -18.41 -2.44
C GLU A 278 -26.67 -18.06 -2.93
N LEU A 279 -26.54 -17.33 -4.05
CA LEU A 279 -25.23 -16.88 -4.52
C LEU A 279 -24.62 -15.83 -3.60
N GLN A 280 -25.42 -14.93 -3.04
CA GLN A 280 -25.01 -13.93 -2.05
C GLN A 280 -24.61 -14.59 -0.73
N ARG A 281 -25.31 -15.67 -0.33
CA ARG A 281 -24.97 -16.46 0.85
C ARG A 281 -23.63 -17.21 0.68
N ARG A 282 -23.36 -17.78 -0.49
CA ARG A 282 -22.11 -18.50 -0.79
C ARG A 282 -20.93 -17.57 -1.06
N MET A 283 -21.17 -16.47 -1.76
CA MET A 283 -20.16 -15.48 -2.16
C MET A 283 -20.50 -14.08 -1.60
N PRO A 284 -20.49 -13.91 -0.26
CA PRO A 284 -20.89 -12.66 0.36
C PRO A 284 -19.95 -11.51 -0.02
N PHE A 285 -20.53 -10.35 -0.27
CA PHE A 285 -19.77 -9.11 -0.44
C PHE A 285 -19.14 -8.72 0.90
N ARG A 286 -17.82 -8.46 0.91
CA ARG A 286 -17.03 -8.17 2.11
C ARG A 286 -17.18 -9.24 3.20
N LYS A 287 -16.66 -10.45 2.91
CA LYS A 287 -16.41 -11.46 3.95
C LYS A 287 -15.23 -11.01 4.83
N SER A 288 -15.45 -9.98 5.65
CA SER A 288 -14.53 -9.53 6.70
C SER A 288 -15.02 -10.00 8.07
N GLY A 289 -14.17 -9.86 9.09
CA GLY A 289 -14.64 -9.95 10.48
C GLY A 289 -15.68 -8.87 10.76
N LYS A 290 -16.37 -8.98 11.91
CA LYS A 290 -17.17 -7.86 12.43
C LYS A 290 -16.23 -6.66 12.64
N ASP A 291 -16.60 -5.52 12.08
CA ASP A 291 -15.94 -4.24 12.35
C ASP A 291 -16.78 -3.50 13.37
N ASP A 292 -16.26 -3.36 14.59
CA ASP A 292 -16.89 -2.57 15.65
C ASP A 292 -16.52 -1.09 15.46
N ALA A 293 -17.53 -0.22 15.40
CA ALA A 293 -17.32 1.21 15.22
C ALA A 293 -17.01 1.87 16.57
N PHE A 294 -15.80 2.39 16.74
CA PHE A 294 -15.41 3.17 17.92
C PHE A 294 -15.42 4.67 17.61
N VAL A 295 -15.81 5.48 18.59
CA VAL A 295 -15.77 6.95 18.54
C VAL A 295 -15.09 7.49 19.79
N LEU A 296 -14.40 8.62 19.66
CA LEU A 296 -13.84 9.34 20.80
C LEU A 296 -14.83 10.43 21.20
N LEU A 297 -15.47 10.28 22.37
CA LEU A 297 -16.49 11.21 22.87
C LEU A 297 -15.92 12.08 23.98
N LEU A 298 -16.31 13.36 23.97
CA LEU A 298 -16.25 14.23 25.13
C LEU A 298 -17.68 14.32 25.68
N ASP A 299 -17.87 13.91 26.93
CA ASP A 299 -19.17 13.97 27.57
C ASP A 299 -19.48 15.41 28.01
N GLU A 300 -18.49 16.11 28.59
CA GLU A 300 -18.58 17.54 28.94
C GLU A 300 -17.34 18.35 28.51
N GLU A 301 -17.52 19.68 28.37
CA GLU A 301 -16.45 20.60 28.01
C GLU A 301 -15.41 20.68 29.15
N GLY A 302 -14.17 20.25 28.86
CA GLY A 302 -13.08 20.19 29.84
C GLY A 302 -12.72 18.78 30.31
N GLU A 303 -13.49 17.76 29.92
CA GLU A 303 -13.17 16.37 30.25
C GLU A 303 -12.18 15.72 29.27
N THR A 304 -11.58 14.60 29.70
CA THR A 304 -10.70 13.81 28.83
C THR A 304 -11.55 12.94 27.90
N PRO A 305 -11.34 13.01 26.57
CA PRO A 305 -12.12 12.21 25.64
C PRO A 305 -11.95 10.70 25.87
N GLN A 306 -13.04 9.93 25.81
CA GLN A 306 -13.02 8.48 26.00
C GLN A 306 -13.48 7.71 24.77
N PHE A 307 -12.85 6.55 24.52
CA PHE A 307 -13.25 5.65 23.44
C PHE A 307 -14.53 4.91 23.81
N ASN A 308 -15.56 5.09 22.99
CA ASN A 308 -16.87 4.49 23.15
C ASN A 308 -17.22 3.63 21.94
N LEU A 309 -17.86 2.50 22.18
CA LEU A 309 -18.44 1.68 21.13
C LEU A 309 -19.71 2.34 20.62
N ARG A 310 -19.77 2.64 19.32
CA ARG A 310 -20.99 3.10 18.67
C ARG A 310 -21.91 1.89 18.49
N HIS A 311 -22.88 1.75 19.38
CA HIS A 311 -23.98 0.82 19.16
C HIS A 311 -24.75 1.29 17.92
N GLU A 312 -24.71 0.50 16.84
CA GLU A 312 -25.69 0.66 15.76
C GLU A 312 -27.06 0.43 16.40
N LYS A 313 -27.92 1.46 16.40
CA LYS A 313 -29.35 1.23 16.60
C LYS A 313 -29.78 0.28 15.50
N THR A 314 -29.96 -0.99 15.84
CA THR A 314 -30.69 -1.94 15.00
C THR A 314 -32.06 -1.33 14.77
N GLY A 315 -32.31 -0.85 13.55
CA GLY A 315 -33.61 -0.34 13.15
C GLY A 315 -34.67 -1.41 13.40
N SER A 316 -35.62 -1.06 14.25
CA SER A 316 -36.94 -1.69 14.37
C SER A 316 -37.70 -1.64 13.05
#